data_AF-A0A1N6LAR2-F1
#
_entry.id   AF-A0A1N6LAR2-F1
#
_cell.length_a   1.000
_cell.length_b   1.000
_cell.length_c   1.000
_cell.angle_alpha   90.00
_cell.angle_beta   90.00
_cell.angle_gamma   90.00
#
_symmetry.space_group_name_H-M   'P 1'
#
loop_
_entity.id
_entity.type
_entity.pdbx_description
1 polymer ?
#
loop_
_entity_poly.entity_id
_entity_poly.type
_entity_poly.pdbx_seq_one_letter_code
_entity_poly.pdbx_strand_id
1 'polypeptide(L)'
;MSANVREKGISIPGETLDIAAPYVIALIRERERRLAELRRYDRFIAQAAGRISLQGFWRTLKRQDEDAIQRLTNWLDHEAASGP
;
A
#
# COMPACT_ATOMS: atom_id res chain seq x y z
N MET A 1 34.79 29.34 6.21
CA MET A 1 33.85 29.31 7.35
C MET A 1 32.51 28.87 6.78
N SER A 2 32.21 27.57 6.78
CA SER A 2 31.45 26.84 7.82
C SER A 2 29.96 27.22 7.76
N ALA A 3 29.13 26.40 7.09
CA ALA A 3 28.19 25.42 7.67
C ALA A 3 26.93 26.11 8.24
N ASN A 4 25.68 25.68 8.02
CA ASN A 4 25.21 24.30 8.11
C ASN A 4 23.76 24.25 7.55
N VAL A 5 23.52 23.47 6.50
CA VAL A 5 22.16 23.05 6.13
C VAL A 5 21.69 22.11 7.24
N ARG A 6 20.68 22.52 7.99
CA ARG A 6 19.98 21.65 8.94
C ARG A 6 18.50 21.65 8.59
N GLU A 7 18.17 20.95 7.50
CA GLU A 7 16.82 20.43 7.31
C GLU A 7 16.60 19.37 8.40
N LYS A 8 15.85 19.79 9.42
CA LYS A 8 15.68 19.06 10.66
C LYS A 8 14.37 18.28 10.58
N GLY A 9 14.49 16.96 10.44
CA GLY A 9 13.55 15.99 11.00
C GLY A 9 12.27 15.72 10.21
N ILE A 10 12.31 14.64 9.42
CA ILE A 10 11.10 13.90 9.02
C ILE A 10 10.50 13.28 10.28
N SER A 11 9.22 13.57 10.53
CA SER A 11 8.41 12.89 11.54
C SER A 11 7.09 12.48 10.87
N ILE A 12 6.79 11.18 10.82
CA ILE A 12 5.56 10.63 10.23
C ILE A 12 4.64 10.24 11.39
N PRO A 13 3.54 10.97 11.59
CA PRO A 13 2.24 10.39 11.25
C PRO A 13 1.27 11.41 10.63
N GLY A 14 0.77 11.10 9.43
CA GLY A 14 -0.40 11.75 8.83
C GLY A 14 -0.15 13.00 7.97
N GLU A 15 1.06 13.56 7.97
CA GLU A 15 1.36 14.86 7.30
C GLU A 15 2.30 14.78 6.09
N THR A 16 2.87 13.61 5.76
CA THR A 16 3.93 13.51 4.73
C THR A 16 3.44 13.17 3.33
N LEU A 17 2.17 13.42 2.97
CA LEU A 17 1.73 13.25 1.59
C LEU A 17 2.18 14.40 0.68
N ASP A 18 2.39 15.61 1.22
CA ASP A 18 2.68 16.82 0.42
C ASP A 18 4.15 16.95 -0.04
N ILE A 19 5.07 16.12 0.48
CA ILE A 19 6.52 16.21 0.19
C ILE A 19 6.97 15.11 -0.80
N ALA A 20 6.19 14.05 -0.95
CA ALA A 20 6.55 12.94 -1.83
C ALA A 20 6.33 13.29 -3.31
N ALA A 21 7.17 12.75 -4.19
CA ALA A 21 6.97 12.90 -5.62
C ALA A 21 5.60 12.34 -6.05
N PRO A 22 4.91 12.93 -7.05
CA PRO A 22 3.56 12.54 -7.43
C PRO A 22 3.39 11.03 -7.73
N TYR A 23 4.42 10.41 -8.29
CA TYR A 23 4.40 8.97 -8.59
C TYR A 23 4.45 8.10 -7.32
N VAL A 24 5.17 8.53 -6.29
CA VAL A 24 5.20 7.87 -4.97
C VAL A 24 3.83 7.98 -4.29
N ILE A 25 3.21 9.18 -4.34
CA ILE A 25 1.85 9.39 -3.84
C ILE A 25 0.85 8.45 -4.54
N ALA A 26 0.96 8.28 -5.85
CA ALA A 26 0.10 7.37 -6.62
C ALA A 26 0.26 5.91 -6.16
N LEU A 27 1.49 5.46 -5.89
CA LEU A 27 1.76 4.11 -5.39
C LEU A 27 1.23 3.90 -3.97
N ILE A 28 1.35 4.90 -3.09
CA ILE A 28 0.76 4.87 -1.75
C ILE A 28 -0.77 4.72 -1.85
N ARG A 29 -1.43 5.56 -2.66
CA ARG A 29 -2.88 5.50 -2.86
C ARG A 29 -3.33 4.15 -3.42
N GLU A 30 -2.58 3.57 -4.34
CA GLU A 30 -2.89 2.25 -4.89
C GLU A 30 -2.77 1.14 -3.82
N ARG A 31 -1.75 1.21 -2.96
CA ARG A 31 -1.60 0.30 -1.81
C ARG A 31 -2.78 0.42 -0.85
N GLU A 32 -3.18 1.65 -0.49
CA GLU A 32 -4.31 1.91 0.40
C GLU A 32 -5.64 1.41 -0.19
N ARG A 33 -5.85 1.62 -1.49
CA ARG A 33 -7.03 1.12 -2.20
C ARG A 33 -7.12 -0.41 -2.09
N ARG A 34 -6.03 -1.13 -2.34
CA ARG A 34 -6.00 -2.60 -2.24
C ARG A 34 -6.21 -3.09 -0.80
N LEU A 35 -5.62 -2.40 0.19
CA LEU A 35 -5.87 -2.71 1.60
C LEU A 35 -7.34 -2.56 1.99
N ALA A 36 -8.05 -1.59 1.41
CA ALA A 36 -9.49 -1.44 1.60
C ALA A 36 -10.29 -2.59 0.95
N GLU A 37 -9.89 -3.04 -0.25
CA GLU A 37 -10.51 -4.17 -0.94
C GLU A 37 -10.31 -5.50 -0.21
N LEU A 38 -9.15 -5.73 0.44
CA LEU A 38 -8.92 -6.95 1.24
C LEU A 38 -10.02 -7.20 2.28
N ARG A 39 -10.49 -6.13 2.94
CA ARG A 39 -11.57 -6.22 3.94
C ARG A 39 -12.91 -6.59 3.33
N ARG A 40 -13.11 -6.31 2.04
CA ARG A 40 -14.35 -6.61 1.30
C ARG A 40 -14.37 -8.05 0.82
N TYR A 41 -13.22 -8.61 0.45
CA TYR A 41 -13.15 -10.00 -0.03
C TYR A 41 -13.70 -11.01 0.99
N ASP A 42 -13.44 -10.83 2.29
CA ASP A 42 -13.98 -11.74 3.31
C ASP A 42 -15.52 -11.76 3.31
N ARG A 43 -16.14 -10.58 3.10
CA ARG A 43 -17.60 -10.47 2.96
C ARG A 43 -18.09 -11.15 1.69
N PHE A 44 -17.40 -10.96 0.56
CA PHE A 44 -17.77 -11.58 -0.72
C PHE A 44 -17.64 -13.10 -0.70
N ILE A 45 -16.60 -13.63 -0.05
CA ILE A 45 -16.39 -15.07 0.16
C ILE A 45 -17.52 -15.65 1.01
N ALA A 46 -17.90 -14.97 2.10
CA ALA A 46 -19.01 -15.37 2.95
C ALA A 46 -20.35 -15.34 2.20
N GLN A 47 -20.61 -14.29 1.42
CA GLN A 47 -21.82 -14.17 0.59
C GLN A 47 -21.88 -15.22 -0.52
N ALA A 48 -20.73 -15.72 -0.99
CA ALA A 48 -20.63 -16.81 -1.94
C ALA A 48 -20.74 -18.21 -1.29
N ALA A 49 -21.18 -18.33 -0.03
CA ALA A 49 -21.40 -19.61 0.64
C ALA A 49 -22.21 -20.60 -0.21
N GLY A 50 -21.73 -21.85 -0.29
CA GLY A 50 -22.32 -22.90 -1.12
C GLY A 50 -21.94 -22.83 -2.61
N ARG A 51 -21.34 -21.72 -3.09
CA ARG A 51 -20.86 -21.57 -4.47
C ARG A 51 -19.34 -21.73 -4.52
N ILE A 52 -18.86 -22.97 -4.53
CA ILE A 52 -17.43 -23.31 -4.38
C ILE A 52 -16.55 -22.59 -5.42
N SER A 53 -16.94 -22.58 -6.70
CA SER A 53 -16.18 -21.91 -7.76
C SER A 53 -16.07 -20.40 -7.54
N LEU A 54 -17.17 -19.76 -7.13
CA LEU A 54 -17.22 -18.33 -6.86
C LEU A 54 -16.41 -17.96 -5.62
N GLN A 55 -16.44 -18.78 -4.57
CA GLN A 55 -15.55 -18.59 -3.42
C GLN A 55 -14.07 -18.72 -3.82
N GLY A 56 -13.75 -19.72 -4.64
CA GLY A 56 -12.40 -19.92 -5.17
C GLY A 56 -11.92 -18.69 -5.93
N PHE A 57 -12.77 -18.13 -6.79
CA PHE A 57 -12.48 -16.91 -7.53
C PHE A 57 -12.18 -15.73 -6.59
N TRP A 58 -13.02 -15.48 -5.58
CA TRP A 58 -12.77 -14.40 -4.61
C TRP A 58 -11.49 -14.61 -3.79
N ARG A 59 -11.17 -15.84 -3.40
CA ARG A 59 -9.90 -16.17 -2.72
C ARG A 59 -8.69 -15.89 -3.60
N THR A 60 -8.78 -16.18 -4.89
CA THR A 60 -7.72 -15.87 -5.85
C THR A 60 -7.51 -14.36 -5.97
N LEU A 61 -8.58 -13.57 -6.11
CA LEU A 61 -8.47 -12.11 -6.14
C LEU A 61 -7.87 -11.54 -4.85
N LYS A 62 -8.31 -12.05 -3.69
CA LYS A 62 -7.74 -11.67 -2.39
C LYS A 62 -6.24 -11.90 -2.34
N ARG A 63 -5.78 -13.09 -2.75
CA ARG A 63 -4.35 -13.43 -2.77
C ARG A 63 -3.54 -12.55 -3.72
N GLN A 64 -4.09 -12.23 -4.89
CA GLN A 64 -3.44 -11.33 -5.84
C GLN A 64 -3.26 -9.92 -5.25
N ASP A 65 -4.25 -9.41 -4.53
CA ASP A 65 -4.15 -8.12 -3.86
C ASP A 65 -3.19 -8.15 -2.66
N GLU A 66 -3.15 -9.24 -1.88
CA GLU A 66 -2.15 -9.44 -0.83
C GLU A 66 -0.72 -9.39 -1.39
N ASP A 67 -0.46 -10.14 -2.47
CA ASP A 67 0.84 -10.15 -3.15
C ASP A 67 1.21 -8.77 -3.70
N ALA A 68 0.24 -8.05 -4.29
CA ALA A 68 0.44 -6.70 -4.81
C ALA A 68 0.75 -5.69 -3.69
N ILE A 69 0.05 -5.76 -2.56
CA ILE A 69 0.32 -4.92 -1.37
C ILE A 69 1.73 -5.17 -0.85
N GLN A 70 2.17 -6.44 -0.78
CA GLN A 70 3.51 -6.75 -0.32
C GLN A 70 4.57 -6.17 -1.26
N ARG A 71 4.39 -6.29 -2.59
CA ARG A 71 5.29 -5.70 -3.58
C ARG A 71 5.35 -4.17 -3.47
N LEU A 72 4.20 -3.52 -3.33
CA LEU A 72 4.12 -2.06 -3.16
C LEU A 72 4.80 -1.61 -1.87
N THR A 73 4.61 -2.35 -0.78
CA THR A 73 5.26 -2.06 0.51
C THR A 73 6.77 -2.17 0.38
N ASN A 74 7.28 -3.29 -0.15
CA ASN A 74 8.72 -3.48 -0.33
C ASN A 74 9.36 -2.40 -1.21
N TRP A 75 8.67 -2.00 -2.28
CA TRP A 75 9.16 -0.95 -3.16
C TRP A 75 9.19 0.42 -2.46
N LEU A 76 8.13 0.77 -1.74
CA LEU A 76 8.05 2.03 -0.98
C LEU A 76 9.11 2.09 0.14
N ASP A 77 9.36 0.97 0.82
CA ASP A 77 10.39 0.87 1.85
C ASP A 77 11.79 1.04 1.24
N HIS A 78 12.03 0.45 0.07
CA HIS A 78 13.29 0.62 -0.67
C HIS A 78 13.50 2.07 -1.10
N GLU A 79 12.48 2.72 -1.65
CA GLU A 79 12.52 4.12 -2.05
C GLU A 79 12.83 5.03 -0.84
N ALA A 80 12.16 4.79 0.30
CA ALA A 80 12.37 5.55 1.53
C ALA A 80 13.79 5.37 2.11
N ALA A 81 14.37 4.16 1.98
CA ALA A 81 15.72 3.86 2.43
C ALA A 81 16.80 4.38 1.49
N SER A 82 16.50 4.51 0.20
CA SER A 82 17.47 4.96 -0.81
C SER A 82 17.69 6.47 -0.77
N GLY A 83 16.70 7.24 -0.28
CA GLY A 83 16.73 8.69 -0.26
C GLY A 83 16.83 9.29 -1.68
N PRO A 84 16.55 10.60 -1.85
CA PRO A 84 16.94 11.30 -3.07
C PRO A 84 18.47 11.38 -3.24
#